data_AF-A0A1H3P0N4-F1
#
_entry.id   AF-A0A1H3P0N4-F1
#
_cell.length_a   1.000
_cell.length_b   1.000
_cell.length_c   1.000
_cell.angle_alpha   90.00
_cell.angle_beta   90.00
_cell.angle_gamma   90.00
#
_symmetry.space_group_name_H-M   'P 1'
#
loop_
_entity.id
_entity.type
_entity.pdbx_description
1 polymer ?
#
loop_
_entity_poly.entity_id
_entity_poly.type
_entity_poly.pdbx_seq_one_letter_code
_entity_poly.pdbx_strand_id
1 'polypeptide(L)' 'MARRRWKDLSGRQQTAILTLASVQLSLAATAWADLATRPAAAVNGSKSRWALLIAINFFDPVAYFRWGRRLS' A
#
# COMPACT_ATOMS: atom_id res chain seq x y z
N MET A 1 -0.23 0.75 -28.16
CA MET A 1 -0.91 1.85 -27.43
C MET A 1 0.12 2.70 -26.71
N ALA A 2 -0.02 4.03 -26.73
CA ALA A 2 0.89 4.93 -26.02
C ALA A 2 0.80 4.65 -24.51
N ARG A 3 1.92 4.25 -23.89
CA ARG A 3 2.02 4.09 -22.44
C ARG A 3 1.87 5.47 -21.81
N ARG A 4 0.69 5.77 -21.23
CA ARG A 4 0.47 7.02 -20.49
C ARG A 4 1.58 7.21 -19.47
N ARG A 5 2.35 8.28 -19.63
CA ARG A 5 3.40 8.70 -18.70
C ARG A 5 2.74 9.50 -17.59
N TRP A 6 3.41 9.57 -16.44
CA TRP A 6 2.97 10.39 -15.31
C TRP A 6 2.64 11.83 -15.72
N LYS A 7 3.43 12.39 -16.66
CA LYS A 7 3.24 13.74 -17.22
C LYS A 7 1.95 13.90 -18.05
N ASP A 8 1.32 12.81 -18.47
CA ASP A 8 0.06 12.82 -19.24
C ASP A 8 -1.19 12.83 -18.33
N LEU A 9 -1.00 12.74 -17.01
CA LEU A 9 -2.06 12.85 -16.02
C LEU A 9 -2.39 14.32 -15.75
N SER A 10 -3.68 14.64 -15.63
CA SER A 10 -4.10 15.95 -15.15
C SER A 10 -3.59 16.20 -13.72
N GLY A 11 -3.39 17.47 -13.34
CA GLY A 11 -2.94 17.82 -12.00
C GLY A 11 -3.79 17.18 -10.89
N ARG A 12 -5.12 17.15 -11.08
CA ARG A 12 -6.05 16.49 -10.15
C ARG A 12 -5.79 14.98 -10.01
N GLN A 13 -5.46 14.29 -11.10
CA GLN A 13 -5.13 12.86 -11.06
C GLN A 13 -3.81 12.62 -10.33
N GLN A 14 -2.77 13.41 -10.58
CA GLN A 14 -1.51 13.28 -9.85
C GLN A 14 -1.69 13.55 -8.36
N THR A 15 -2.43 14.61 -8.00
CA THR A 15 -2.73 14.92 -6.60
C THR A 15 -3.49 13.77 -5.94
N ALA A 16 -4.53 13.23 -6.57
CA ALA A 16 -5.28 12.11 -6.03
C ALA A 16 -4.40 10.87 -5.78
N ILE A 17 -3.52 10.53 -6.73
CA ILE A 17 -2.59 9.40 -6.57
C ILE A 17 -1.63 9.66 -5.41
N LEU A 18 -1.04 10.85 -5.33
CA LEU A 18 -0.13 11.21 -4.24
C LEU A 18 -0.83 11.19 -2.88
N THR A 19 -2.03 11.77 -2.77
CA THR A 19 -2.80 11.77 -1.53
C THR A 19 -3.14 10.35 -1.08
N LEU A 20 -3.65 9.51 -1.98
CA LEU A 20 -3.96 8.11 -1.66
C LEU A 20 -2.72 7.31 -1.26
N ALA A 21 -1.60 7.50 -1.98
CA ALA A 21 -0.34 6.87 -1.65
C ALA A 21 0.17 7.28 -0.26
N SER A 22 0.11 8.58 0.07
CA SER A 22 0.48 9.09 1.39
C SER A 22 -0.41 8.53 2.50
N VAL A 23 -1.73 8.49 2.29
CA VAL A 23 -2.67 7.90 3.27
C VAL A 23 -2.34 6.42 3.49
N GLN A 24 -2.13 5.66 2.42
CA GLN A 24 -1.82 4.23 2.52
C GLN A 24 -0.48 3.97 3.20
N LEU A 25 0.56 4.76 2.91
CA LEU A 25 1.86 4.71 3.59
C LEU A 25 1.74 5.01 5.08
N SER A 26 1.02 6.07 5.44
CA SER A 26 0.80 6.45 6.84
C SER A 26 0.05 5.35 7.59
N LEU A 27 -1.02 4.81 7.02
CA LEU A 27 -1.78 3.70 7.62
C LEU A 27 -0.92 2.45 7.83
N ALA A 28 -0.11 2.09 6.83
CA ALA A 28 0.81 0.95 6.95
C ALA A 28 1.83 1.20 8.08
N ALA A 29 2.47 2.38 8.11
CA ALA A 29 3.42 2.73 9.17
C ALA A 29 2.79 2.70 10.57
N THR A 30 1.59 3.27 10.72
CA THR A 30 0.85 3.22 11.99
C THR A 30 0.50 1.80 12.39
N ALA A 31 0.05 0.94 11.45
CA ALA A 31 -0.27 -0.46 11.74
C ALA A 31 0.96 -1.25 12.18
N TRP A 32 2.12 -1.04 11.55
CA TRP A 32 3.38 -1.65 11.96
C TRP A 32 3.84 -1.16 13.34
N ALA A 33 3.73 0.16 13.60
CA ALA A 33 4.08 0.73 14.89
C ALA A 33 3.16 0.20 16.02
N ASP A 34 1.85 0.13 15.77
CA ASP A 34 0.86 -0.44 16.68
C ASP A 34 1.17 -1.92 16.97
N LEU A 35 1.46 -2.71 15.93
CA LEU A 35 1.83 -4.13 16.08
C LEU A 35 3.15 -4.34 16.85
N ALA A 36 4.13 -3.45 16.65
CA ALA A 36 5.41 -3.49 17.33
C ALA A 36 5.25 -3.17 18.82
N THR A 37 4.46 -2.14 19.15
CA THR A 37 4.28 -1.61 20.51
C THR A 37 3.27 -2.41 21.34
N ARG A 38 2.25 -3.02 20.74
CA ARG A 38 1.26 -3.82 21.49
C ARG A 38 1.87 -5.09 22.08
N PRO A 39 1.54 -5.48 23.32
CA PRO A 39 1.93 -6.77 23.86
C PRO A 39 1.30 -7.92 23.06
N ALA A 40 2.04 -9.01 22.82
CA ALA A 40 1.58 -10.11 21.98
C ALA A 40 0.28 -10.77 22.46
N ALA A 41 0.03 -10.76 23.78
CA ALA A 41 -1.22 -11.25 24.37
C ALA A 41 -2.47 -10.42 24.02
N ALA A 42 -2.28 -9.17 23.59
CA ALA A 42 -3.36 -8.28 23.15
C ALA A 42 -3.54 -8.28 21.62
N VAL A 43 -2.80 -9.13 20.89
CA VAL A 43 -2.91 -9.29 19.44
C VAL A 43 -3.60 -10.62 19.17
N ASN A 44 -4.68 -10.59 18.39
CA ASN A 44 -5.40 -11.80 18.00
C ASN A 44 -4.54 -12.66 17.04
N GLY A 45 -3.79 -13.62 17.56
CA GLY A 45 -2.90 -14.49 16.80
C GLY A 45 -1.43 -14.04 16.82
N SER A 46 -0.63 -14.52 15.85
CA SER A 46 0.81 -14.21 15.84
C SER A 46 1.08 -12.84 15.24
N LYS A 47 1.95 -12.05 15.89
CA LYS A 47 2.48 -10.80 15.34
C LYS A 47 3.11 -10.99 13.95
N SER A 48 3.78 -12.12 13.71
CA SER A 48 4.39 -12.41 12.41
C SER A 48 3.35 -12.57 11.30
N ARG A 49 2.17 -13.15 11.60
CA ARG A 49 1.06 -13.28 10.64
C ARG A 49 0.50 -11.91 10.28
N TRP A 50 0.27 -11.05 11.27
CA TRP A 50 -0.22 -9.69 11.04
C TRP A 50 0.79 -8.83 10.27
N ALA A 51 2.08 -8.93 10.59
CA ALA A 51 3.14 -8.25 9.85
C ALA A 51 3.16 -8.66 8.36
N LEU A 52 3.03 -9.96 8.08
CA LEU A 52 2.94 -10.47 6.71
C LEU A 52 1.69 -9.99 5.99
N LEU A 53 0.52 -9.99 6.65
CA LEU A 53 -0.72 -9.49 6.06
C LEU A 53 -0.65 -8.00 5.72
N ILE A 54 -0.08 -7.17 6.61
CA ILE A 54 0.12 -5.74 6.33
C ILE A 54 1.09 -5.55 5.16
N ALA A 55 2.16 -6.35 5.09
CA ALA A 55 3.09 -6.31 3.96
C ALA A 55 2.42 -6.69 2.64
N ILE A 56 1.68 -7.81 2.60
CA ILE A 56 0.95 -8.24 1.40
C ILE A 56 -0.08 -7.18 1.00
N ASN A 57 -0.91 -6.69 1.92
CA ASN A 57 -1.92 -5.67 1.60
C ASN A 57 -1.30 -4.38 1.04
N PHE A 58 -0.10 -4.00 1.50
CA PHE A 58 0.62 -2.84 1.00
C PHE A 58 1.22 -3.07 -0.39
N PHE A 59 1.86 -4.22 -0.63
CA PHE A 59 2.58 -4.49 -1.87
C PHE A 59 1.72 -5.11 -2.99
N ASP A 60 0.63 -5.80 -2.67
CA ASP A 60 -0.22 -6.53 -3.62
C ASP A 60 -0.80 -5.60 -4.70
N PRO A 61 -1.44 -4.45 -4.37
CA PRO A 61 -1.97 -3.57 -5.40
C PRO A 61 -0.86 -2.99 -6.28
N VAL A 62 0.26 -2.58 -5.68
CA VAL A 62 1.40 -2.01 -6.43
C VAL A 62 2.01 -3.06 -7.36
N ALA A 63 2.14 -4.30 -6.91
CA ALA A 63 2.61 -5.43 -7.70
C ALA A 63 1.64 -5.74 -8.85
N TYR A 64 0.33 -5.74 -8.60
CA TYR A 64 -0.69 -5.92 -9.64
C TYR A 64 -0.66 -4.78 -10.66
N PHE A 65 -0.61 -3.52 -10.23
CA PHE A 65 -0.55 -2.38 -11.14
C PHE A 65 0.75 -2.33 -11.96
N ARG A 66 1.85 -2.87 -11.42
CA ARG A 66 3.17 -2.89 -12.08
C ARG A 66 3.42 -4.12 -12.96
N TRP A 67 2.96 -5.30 -12.57
CA TRP A 67 3.22 -6.58 -13.24
C TRP A 67 1.97 -7.33 -13.69
N GLY A 68 0.85 -7.21 -12.97
CA GLY A 68 -0.43 -7.87 -13.31
C GLY A 68 -1.20 -7.19 -14.43
N ARG A 69 -0.99 -5.89 -14.63
CA ARG A 69 -1.59 -5.13 -15.72
C ARG A 69 -0.87 -5.37 -17.05
N ARG A 70 -1.43 -6.23 -17.90
CA ARG A 70 -1.23 -6.09 -19.35
C ARG A 70 -2.06 -4.90 -19.82
N LEU A 71 -1.40 -3.82 -20.23
CA LEU A 71 -2.01 -2.77 -21.05
C LEU A 71 -2.28 -3.41 -22.42
N SER A 72 -3.46 -3.99 -22.60
CA SER A 72 -4.02 -4.28 -23.92
C SER A 72 -4.28 -2.96 -24.63
#